data_AF-A0A453CGC7-F1
#
_entry.id   AF-A0A453CGC7-F1
#
_cell.length_a   1.000
_cell.length_b   1.000
_cell.length_c   1.000
_cell.angle_alpha   90.00
_cell.angle_beta   90.00
_cell.angle_gamma   90.00
#
_symmetry.space_group_name_H-M   'P 1'
#
loop_
_entity.id
_entity.type
_entity.pdbx_description
1 polymer ?
#
loop_
_entity_poly.entity_id
_entity_poly.type
_entity_poly.pdbx_seq_one_letter_code
_entity_poly.pdbx_strand_id
1 'polypeptide(L)'
;MGSIPTYCSYQTNSVGSLKLSPHIQFQQSCNNGVMFVSMRNKTQLAKRRATNYGTHPNSSRTPAPIVCSTGMPIIFVATEVHPWCKTGGLGDVVGGLPPALAAMGHRVMTIAPRYDQYKDTWDTNVLVEVIVGDRTETVRFFHCYKRGVDRVFVDHPMFLEKVWGKTGSKLYGPTTGTDFRDNQLRFCLLCLAALEAPRVLNLNNSEYFSGPYGENVVFVANDWHTAVLPCYLKSMYKQNGIYENAKVAFCIHNIAYQGRFPRADFELLNLPESFMPSFDFVDGHVKPVVGRKINWMKAGITECDVVLTVSPHYVKELTSGPEKGVELDGVLRAKPLETGIVNGMDVVDWNPATDKYISVKYNATTVRLQWEVSPLLPVITTYG
;
A
#
# COMPACT_ATOMS: atom_id res chain seq x y z
N MET A 1 -0.46 52.75 33.33
CA MET A 1 -1.63 52.40 34.15
C MET A 1 -2.19 51.09 33.60
N GLY A 2 -2.23 49.93 34.25
CA GLY A 2 -1.64 49.35 35.45
C GLY A 2 -1.65 47.83 35.19
N SER A 3 -0.51 47.15 35.33
CA SER A 3 -0.18 46.26 36.45
C SER A 3 -0.96 44.93 36.50
N ILE A 4 -0.21 43.86 36.27
CA ILE A 4 -0.47 42.43 36.56
C ILE A 4 -0.85 42.25 38.04
N PRO A 5 -1.54 41.16 38.42
CA PRO A 5 -0.85 40.20 39.27
C PRO A 5 -1.08 38.73 38.88
N THR A 6 0.04 38.03 38.75
CA THR A 6 0.24 36.62 39.04
C THR A 6 0.14 36.38 40.55
N TYR A 7 -0.33 35.18 40.93
CA TYR A 7 -0.02 34.36 42.12
C TYR A 7 -1.29 33.69 42.69
N CYS A 8 -1.34 32.35 42.62
CA CYS A 8 -1.40 31.54 43.84
C CYS A 8 -1.02 30.08 43.53
N SER A 9 0.06 29.66 44.15
CA SER A 9 0.54 28.28 44.33
C SER A 9 -0.26 27.57 45.42
N TYR A 10 -0.52 26.28 45.29
CA TYR A 10 -0.65 25.37 46.44
C TYR A 10 0.26 24.15 46.26
N GLN A 11 1.21 24.06 47.18
CA GLN A 11 2.07 22.91 47.45
C GLN A 11 1.41 22.01 48.50
N THR A 12 1.64 20.70 48.34
CA THR A 12 1.85 19.65 49.36
C THR A 12 0.76 19.38 50.40
N ASN A 13 0.24 18.14 50.41
CA ASN A 13 0.61 17.19 51.46
C ASN A 13 0.38 15.73 51.05
N SER A 14 1.37 14.93 51.43
CA SER A 14 1.44 13.47 51.37
C SER A 14 0.77 12.83 52.59
N VAL A 15 0.82 11.49 52.61
CA VAL A 15 0.64 10.53 53.71
C VAL A 15 -0.73 9.84 53.76
N GLY A 16 -0.70 8.51 53.59
CA GLY A 16 -1.86 7.65 53.78
C GLY A 16 -1.67 6.21 53.27
N SER A 17 -0.66 5.51 53.78
CA SER A 17 -0.47 4.07 53.60
C SER A 17 -1.59 3.26 54.25
N LEU A 18 -2.20 2.30 53.55
CA LEU A 18 -2.90 1.16 54.14
C LEU A 18 -2.66 -0.10 53.31
N LYS A 19 -1.75 -0.95 53.78
CA LYS A 19 -1.68 -2.39 53.51
C LYS A 19 -2.60 -3.10 54.50
N LEU A 20 -3.40 -4.06 54.04
CA LEU A 20 -3.40 -5.47 54.48
C LEU A 20 -4.59 -6.24 53.90
N SER A 21 -4.27 -7.27 53.10
CA SER A 21 -5.07 -8.47 52.78
C SER A 21 -5.35 -9.29 54.08
N PRO A 22 -6.12 -10.42 54.11
CA PRO A 22 -5.96 -11.58 53.20
C PRO A 22 -7.20 -12.47 52.93
N HIS A 23 -6.94 -13.50 52.09
CA HIS A 23 -7.62 -14.79 51.96
C HIS A 23 -9.00 -14.89 51.28
N ILE A 24 -9.00 -15.39 50.03
CA ILE A 24 -9.78 -16.59 49.67
C ILE A 24 -8.91 -17.48 48.76
N GLN A 25 -8.58 -18.67 49.26
CA GLN A 25 -8.06 -19.80 48.49
C GLN A 25 -9.23 -20.55 47.86
N PHE A 26 -9.09 -20.97 46.60
CA PHE A 26 -9.74 -22.18 46.09
C PHE A 26 -8.67 -23.05 45.43
N GLN A 27 -8.55 -24.26 45.95
CA GLN A 27 -7.63 -25.31 45.51
C GLN A 27 -8.44 -26.41 44.78
N GLN A 28 -7.79 -26.97 43.76
CA GLN A 28 -7.92 -28.32 43.20
C GLN A 28 -9.18 -28.72 42.40
N SER A 29 -8.94 -29.04 41.13
CA SER A 29 -9.02 -30.43 40.67
C SER A 29 -8.24 -30.61 39.36
N CYS A 30 -7.26 -31.52 39.38
CA CYS A 30 -6.54 -32.05 38.23
C CYS A 30 -7.49 -32.83 37.30
N ASN A 31 -7.21 -32.85 35.98
CA ASN A 31 -7.14 -34.14 35.30
C ASN A 31 -6.30 -34.10 34.01
N ASN A 32 -5.54 -35.18 33.87
CA ASN A 32 -4.52 -35.46 32.88
C ASN A 32 -5.08 -35.73 31.48
N GLY A 33 -4.23 -35.53 30.46
CA GLY A 33 -4.54 -35.99 29.10
C GLY A 33 -3.40 -35.81 28.10
N VAL A 34 -2.16 -36.13 28.47
CA VAL A 34 -1.06 -36.29 27.51
C VAL A 34 -1.19 -37.68 26.87
N MET A 35 -1.32 -37.75 25.54
CA MET A 35 -1.16 -38.99 24.79
C MET A 35 0.14 -38.94 23.99
N PHE A 36 1.15 -39.62 24.55
CA PHE A 36 2.28 -40.16 23.80
C PHE A 36 1.80 -41.35 22.97
N VAL A 37 2.15 -41.40 21.67
CA VAL A 37 2.15 -42.66 20.91
C VAL A 37 3.55 -42.92 20.37
N SER A 38 4.00 -44.12 20.70
CA SER A 38 5.31 -44.75 20.53
C SER A 38 5.75 -44.91 19.06
N MET A 39 7.06 -44.77 18.87
CA MET A 39 7.83 -45.22 17.71
C MET A 39 7.62 -46.71 17.38
N ARG A 40 7.68 -47.05 16.08
CA ARG A 40 8.28 -48.30 15.58
C ARG A 40 8.99 -48.07 14.24
N ASN A 41 10.32 -48.20 14.26
CA ASN A 41 11.20 -48.31 13.10
C ASN A 41 10.95 -49.62 12.33
N LYS A 42 10.94 -49.56 11.00
CA LYS A 42 11.41 -50.66 10.15
C LYS A 42 12.29 -50.10 9.04
N THR A 43 13.57 -50.40 9.18
CA THR A 43 14.66 -50.26 8.22
C THR A 43 14.46 -51.19 7.03
N GLN A 44 14.61 -50.68 5.81
CA GLN A 44 15.06 -51.48 4.67
C GLN A 44 16.20 -50.75 3.95
N LEU A 45 17.37 -51.38 4.00
CA LEU A 45 18.58 -51.02 3.26
C LEU A 45 18.40 -51.42 1.79
N ALA A 46 18.51 -50.44 0.88
CA ALA A 46 18.73 -50.68 -0.54
C ALA A 46 20.10 -50.14 -0.96
N LYS A 47 20.81 -50.97 -1.75
CA LYS A 47 22.24 -50.95 -2.05
C LYS A 47 22.74 -49.65 -2.69
N ARG A 48 23.85 -49.11 -2.17
CA ARG A 48 24.68 -48.11 -2.86
C ARG A 48 25.48 -48.78 -3.99
N ARG A 49 25.35 -48.27 -5.22
CA ARG A 49 26.40 -48.32 -6.24
C ARG A 49 26.82 -46.88 -6.52
N ALA A 50 28.09 -46.59 -6.32
CA ALA A 50 28.73 -45.33 -6.70
C ALA A 50 29.15 -45.41 -8.17
N THR A 51 28.93 -44.33 -8.93
CA THR A 51 29.97 -43.60 -9.69
C THR A 51 29.33 -42.51 -10.56
N ASN A 52 29.65 -41.24 -10.29
CA ASN A 52 30.46 -40.36 -11.15
C ASN A 52 30.21 -38.88 -10.82
N TYR A 53 31.32 -38.16 -10.64
CA TYR A 53 31.38 -36.71 -10.57
C TYR A 53 30.81 -36.11 -11.87
N GLY A 54 29.82 -35.23 -11.72
CA GLY A 54 29.24 -34.45 -12.81
C GLY A 54 28.70 -33.13 -12.27
N THR A 55 29.43 -32.05 -12.58
CA THR A 55 29.02 -30.64 -12.66
C THR A 55 27.67 -30.23 -12.06
N HIS A 56 27.72 -29.32 -11.08
CA HIS A 56 26.56 -28.56 -10.59
C HIS A 56 25.81 -27.87 -11.75
N PRO A 57 24.51 -28.12 -11.95
CA PRO A 57 23.72 -27.24 -12.79
C PRO A 57 23.31 -26.02 -11.97
N ASN A 58 23.73 -24.84 -12.43
CA ASN A 58 23.15 -23.56 -12.06
C ASN A 58 21.61 -23.66 -12.13
N SER A 59 20.92 -23.59 -11.00
CA SER A 59 19.46 -23.44 -11.01
C SER A 59 19.09 -21.98 -11.27
N SER A 60 19.34 -21.52 -12.49
CA SER A 60 18.58 -20.40 -13.03
C SER A 60 17.17 -20.91 -13.31
N ARG A 61 16.27 -20.76 -12.32
CA ARG A 61 14.84 -20.93 -12.55
C ARG A 61 14.44 -19.86 -13.56
N THR A 62 14.30 -20.24 -14.83
CA THR A 62 13.58 -19.42 -15.80
C THR A 62 12.14 -19.28 -15.29
N PRO A 63 11.58 -18.06 -15.23
CA PRO A 63 10.19 -17.89 -14.84
C PRO A 63 9.33 -18.62 -15.88
N ALA A 64 8.75 -19.75 -15.48
CA ALA A 64 7.77 -20.45 -16.30
C ALA A 64 6.60 -19.48 -16.53
N PRO A 65 6.07 -19.37 -17.76
CA PRO A 65 4.89 -18.56 -18.00
C PRO A 65 3.75 -19.10 -17.13
N ILE A 66 3.27 -18.25 -16.21
CA ILE A 66 2.10 -18.57 -15.39
C ILE A 66 0.90 -18.56 -16.35
N VAL A 67 0.47 -19.73 -16.80
CA VAL A 67 -0.74 -19.88 -17.59
C VAL A 67 -1.90 -20.00 -16.61
N CYS A 68 -2.52 -18.87 -16.27
CA CYS A 68 -3.79 -18.88 -15.55
C CYS A 68 -4.89 -19.42 -16.49
N SER A 69 -5.33 -20.66 -16.26
CA SER A 69 -6.49 -21.24 -16.97
C SER A 69 -7.81 -20.53 -16.67
N THR A 70 -7.86 -19.77 -15.57
CA THR A 70 -8.94 -18.86 -15.16
C THR A 70 -8.32 -17.59 -14.58
N GLY A 71 -8.89 -16.41 -14.90
CA GLY A 71 -8.38 -15.14 -14.39
C GLY A 71 -8.34 -15.06 -12.86
N MET A 72 -7.24 -14.54 -12.31
CA MET A 72 -7.09 -14.30 -10.88
C MET A 72 -7.82 -13.03 -10.42
N PRO A 73 -8.36 -12.99 -9.19
CA PRO A 73 -8.79 -11.75 -8.53
C PRO A 73 -7.58 -10.93 -8.05
N ILE A 74 -7.41 -9.72 -8.61
CA ILE A 74 -6.30 -8.82 -8.29
C ILE A 74 -6.85 -7.49 -7.80
N ILE A 75 -6.38 -7.03 -6.64
CA ILE A 75 -6.91 -5.85 -5.96
C ILE A 75 -5.77 -4.86 -5.72
N PHE A 76 -5.76 -3.76 -6.47
CA PHE A 76 -4.83 -2.68 -6.26
C PHE A 76 -5.36 -1.76 -5.16
N VAL A 77 -4.52 -1.46 -4.17
CA VAL A 77 -4.83 -0.49 -3.12
C VAL A 77 -3.83 0.65 -3.22
N ALA A 78 -4.33 1.87 -3.35
CA ALA A 78 -3.50 3.06 -3.52
C ALA A 78 -4.23 4.32 -3.05
N THR A 79 -3.49 5.41 -2.88
CA THR A 79 -4.06 6.73 -2.58
C THR A 79 -4.39 7.54 -3.84
N GLU A 80 -3.99 7.09 -5.01
CA GLU A 80 -4.17 7.79 -6.29
C GLU A 80 -4.67 6.83 -7.37
N VAL A 81 -5.61 7.29 -8.18
CA VAL A 81 -6.13 6.58 -9.35
C VAL A 81 -6.52 7.61 -10.41
N HIS A 82 -5.79 7.65 -11.52
CA HIS A 82 -6.16 8.50 -12.67
C HIS A 82 -7.45 7.98 -13.33
N PRO A 83 -8.41 8.85 -13.69
CA PRO A 83 -8.36 10.32 -13.69
C PRO A 83 -8.93 11.02 -12.44
N TRP A 84 -9.28 10.28 -11.38
CA TRP A 84 -10.01 10.83 -10.23
C TRP A 84 -9.13 11.60 -9.25
N CYS A 85 -7.99 11.02 -8.88
CA CYS A 85 -7.06 11.63 -7.91
C CYS A 85 -5.62 11.30 -8.29
N LYS A 86 -4.80 12.34 -8.47
CA LYS A 86 -3.44 12.21 -8.99
C LYS A 86 -2.56 13.38 -8.51
N THR A 87 -1.36 13.05 -8.02
CA THR A 87 -0.29 14.02 -7.77
C THR A 87 0.98 13.67 -8.53
N GLY A 88 1.19 12.40 -8.89
CA GLY A 88 2.37 11.94 -9.60
C GLY A 88 2.13 10.67 -10.41
N GLY A 89 3.19 9.88 -10.59
CA GLY A 89 3.18 8.65 -11.40
C GLY A 89 2.38 7.49 -10.79
N LEU A 90 2.15 7.49 -9.46
CA LEU A 90 1.33 6.47 -8.79
C LEU A 90 -0.07 6.39 -9.41
N GLY A 91 -0.73 7.54 -9.57
CA GLY A 91 -2.05 7.60 -10.20
C GLY A 91 -2.08 7.08 -11.64
N ASP A 92 -1.00 7.24 -12.42
CA ASP A 92 -0.92 6.71 -13.78
C ASP A 92 -0.80 5.19 -13.79
N VAL A 93 0.04 4.64 -12.90
CA VAL A 93 0.22 3.19 -12.78
C VAL A 93 -1.09 2.52 -12.42
N VAL A 94 -1.76 3.01 -11.37
CA VAL A 94 -3.05 2.44 -10.93
C VAL A 94 -4.18 2.79 -11.91
N GLY A 95 -4.04 3.85 -12.71
CA GLY A 95 -4.93 4.17 -13.82
C GLY A 95 -4.82 3.16 -14.96
N GLY A 96 -3.59 2.83 -15.39
CA GLY A 96 -3.30 2.13 -16.64
C GLY A 96 -2.98 0.62 -16.53
N LEU A 97 -2.29 0.17 -15.47
CA LEU A 97 -1.94 -1.24 -15.29
C LEU A 97 -3.16 -2.13 -15.02
N PRO A 98 -4.13 -1.75 -14.15
CA PRO A 98 -5.30 -2.58 -13.87
C PRO A 98 -6.16 -2.90 -15.10
N PRO A 99 -6.46 -1.94 -16.02
CA PRO A 99 -7.14 -2.24 -17.27
C PRO A 99 -6.37 -3.22 -18.17
N ALA A 100 -5.04 -3.15 -18.22
CA ALA A 100 -4.23 -4.08 -19.00
C ALA A 100 -4.34 -5.52 -18.46
N LEU A 101 -4.33 -5.69 -17.14
CA LEU A 101 -4.55 -7.00 -16.50
C LEU A 101 -5.98 -7.51 -16.69
N ALA A 102 -6.98 -6.63 -16.64
CA ALA A 102 -8.36 -6.99 -16.94
C ALA A 102 -8.52 -7.48 -18.39
N ALA A 103 -7.85 -6.83 -19.35
CA ALA A 103 -7.81 -7.26 -20.75
C ALA A 103 -7.11 -8.62 -20.94
N MET A 104 -6.25 -9.03 -20.01
CA MET A 104 -5.65 -10.38 -19.97
C MET A 104 -6.59 -11.42 -19.32
N GLY A 105 -7.82 -11.06 -18.99
CA GLY A 105 -8.85 -11.95 -18.46
C GLY A 105 -8.88 -12.07 -16.93
N HIS A 106 -8.13 -11.25 -16.19
CA HIS A 106 -8.17 -11.21 -14.73
C HIS A 106 -9.37 -10.41 -14.20
N ARG A 107 -9.83 -10.75 -13.00
CA ARG A 107 -10.85 -9.95 -12.29
C ARG A 107 -10.13 -8.88 -11.48
N VAL A 108 -10.22 -7.62 -11.89
CA VAL A 108 -9.36 -6.56 -11.33
C VAL A 108 -10.17 -5.48 -10.63
N MET A 109 -9.78 -5.14 -9.41
CA MET A 109 -10.35 -4.04 -8.63
C MET A 109 -9.26 -3.03 -8.26
N THR A 110 -9.62 -1.75 -8.19
CA THR A 110 -8.79 -0.74 -7.53
C THR A 110 -9.55 -0.08 -6.40
N ILE A 111 -8.90 0.08 -5.26
CA ILE A 111 -9.46 0.72 -4.06
C ILE A 111 -8.63 1.95 -3.72
N ALA A 112 -9.28 3.10 -3.65
CA ALA A 112 -8.67 4.36 -3.25
C ALA A 112 -9.61 5.23 -2.42
N PRO A 113 -9.12 6.26 -1.71
CA PRO A 113 -10.01 7.18 -1.02
C PRO A 113 -10.84 8.03 -1.97
N ARG A 114 -12.07 8.35 -1.54
CA ARG A 114 -12.93 9.33 -2.21
C ARG A 114 -12.60 10.74 -1.70
N TYR A 115 -11.74 11.46 -2.42
CA TYR A 115 -11.36 12.82 -2.07
C TYR A 115 -12.34 13.89 -2.57
N ASP A 116 -13.15 13.55 -3.58
CA ASP A 116 -14.13 14.44 -4.20
C ASP A 116 -15.40 13.65 -4.59
N GLN A 117 -16.49 14.35 -4.89
CA GLN A 117 -17.74 13.76 -5.38
C GLN A 117 -17.63 13.49 -6.88
N TYR A 118 -16.93 12.42 -7.21
CA TYR A 118 -16.72 11.99 -8.60
C TYR A 118 -18.05 11.70 -9.32
N LYS A 119 -18.28 12.38 -10.45
CA LYS A 119 -19.53 12.34 -11.21
C LYS A 119 -19.88 10.96 -11.77
N ASP A 120 -18.88 10.15 -12.12
CA ASP A 120 -19.04 8.83 -12.74
C ASP A 120 -19.03 7.67 -11.73
N THR A 121 -19.26 7.97 -10.44
CA THR A 121 -19.34 6.98 -9.37
C THR A 121 -20.73 6.96 -8.74
N TRP A 122 -21.19 5.79 -8.30
CA TRP A 122 -22.45 5.64 -7.57
C TRP A 122 -22.21 5.03 -6.18
N ASP A 123 -23.08 5.35 -5.22
CA ASP A 123 -23.03 4.74 -3.88
C ASP A 123 -23.50 3.27 -3.97
N THR A 124 -22.72 2.36 -3.39
CA THR A 124 -23.09 0.94 -3.32
C THR A 124 -24.13 0.66 -2.23
N ASN A 125 -24.40 1.65 -1.36
CA ASN A 125 -25.19 1.53 -0.13
C ASN A 125 -24.63 0.52 0.89
N VAL A 126 -23.38 0.08 0.71
CA VAL A 126 -22.68 -0.80 1.65
C VAL A 126 -21.94 0.06 2.68
N LEU A 127 -22.26 -0.18 3.94
CA LEU A 127 -21.65 0.43 5.12
C LEU A 127 -20.84 -0.62 5.86
N VAL A 128 -19.63 -0.27 6.27
CA VAL A 128 -18.78 -1.13 7.10
C VAL A 128 -18.23 -0.32 8.27
N GLU A 129 -18.23 -0.91 9.46
CA GLU A 129 -17.60 -0.33 10.64
C GLU A 129 -16.19 -0.89 10.80
N VAL A 130 -15.22 -0.01 11.00
CA VAL A 130 -13.82 -0.37 11.24
C VAL A 130 -13.28 0.40 12.44
N ILE A 131 -12.42 -0.23 13.23
CA ILE A 131 -11.82 0.39 14.40
C ILE A 131 -10.48 1.03 14.00
N VAL A 132 -10.40 2.35 14.08
CA VAL A 132 -9.21 3.14 13.74
C VAL A 132 -8.77 3.95 14.95
N GLY A 133 -7.61 3.62 15.52
CA GLY A 133 -7.21 4.14 16.82
C GLY A 133 -8.23 3.77 17.90
N ASP A 134 -8.75 4.77 18.60
CA ASP A 134 -9.72 4.64 19.68
C ASP A 134 -11.19 4.73 19.23
N ARG A 135 -11.44 4.85 17.91
CA ARG A 135 -12.79 5.12 17.37
C ARG A 135 -13.26 4.02 16.44
N THR A 136 -14.56 3.75 16.49
CA THR A 136 -15.26 3.03 15.43
C THR A 136 -15.72 4.04 14.38
N GLU A 137 -15.22 3.88 13.16
CA GLU A 137 -15.52 4.73 12.03
C GLU A 137 -16.36 3.94 11.02
N THR A 138 -17.41 4.56 10.47
CA THR A 138 -18.27 3.95 9.46
C THR A 138 -17.83 4.41 8.08
N VAL A 139 -17.40 3.48 7.24
CA VAL A 139 -17.01 3.75 5.84
C VAL A 139 -18.13 3.37 4.87
N ARG A 140 -18.24 4.15 3.79
CA ARG A 140 -19.07 3.83 2.63
C ARG A 140 -18.21 3.51 1.44
N PHE A 141 -18.75 2.73 0.51
CA PHE A 141 -18.09 2.42 -0.75
C PHE A 141 -18.85 3.01 -1.93
N PHE A 142 -18.15 3.81 -2.73
CA PHE A 142 -18.61 4.24 -4.04
C PHE A 142 -17.97 3.36 -5.10
N HIS A 143 -18.67 3.14 -6.21
CA HIS A 143 -18.22 2.24 -7.27
C HIS A 143 -18.38 2.87 -8.65
N CYS A 144 -17.48 2.48 -9.55
CA CYS A 144 -17.53 2.74 -10.98
C CYS A 144 -16.93 1.54 -11.71
N TYR A 145 -17.58 1.06 -12.78
CA TYR A 145 -17.01 0.02 -13.64
C TYR A 145 -16.51 0.65 -14.93
N LYS A 146 -15.20 0.57 -15.19
CA LYS A 146 -14.59 1.27 -16.34
C LYS A 146 -13.38 0.51 -16.87
N ARG A 147 -13.33 0.32 -18.19
CA ARG A 147 -12.25 -0.40 -18.91
C ARG A 147 -11.98 -1.81 -18.33
N GLY A 148 -13.04 -2.54 -17.98
CA GLY A 148 -12.94 -3.90 -17.44
C GLY A 148 -12.57 -3.99 -15.95
N VAL A 149 -12.45 -2.85 -15.26
CA VAL A 149 -11.97 -2.77 -13.87
C VAL A 149 -13.06 -2.24 -12.95
N ASP A 150 -13.24 -2.89 -11.80
CA ASP A 150 -14.05 -2.39 -10.70
C ASP A 150 -13.27 -1.31 -9.92
N ARG A 151 -13.69 -0.06 -10.01
CA ARG A 151 -13.08 1.09 -9.34
C ARG A 151 -13.89 1.42 -8.09
N VAL A 152 -13.34 1.12 -6.92
CA VAL A 152 -13.98 1.33 -5.63
C VAL A 152 -13.33 2.50 -4.91
N PHE A 153 -14.16 3.37 -4.35
CA PHE A 153 -13.73 4.55 -3.60
C PHE A 153 -14.24 4.49 -2.16
N VAL A 154 -13.33 4.59 -1.19
CA VAL A 154 -13.66 4.62 0.24
C VAL A 154 -14.09 6.04 0.61
N ASP A 155 -15.37 6.20 0.92
CA ASP A 155 -15.99 7.45 1.30
C ASP A 155 -16.01 7.60 2.83
N HIS A 156 -15.41 8.69 3.29
CA HIS A 156 -15.34 9.07 4.71
C HIS A 156 -15.03 10.58 4.83
N PRO A 157 -15.53 11.29 5.87
CA PRO A 157 -15.20 12.70 6.11
C PRO A 157 -13.71 13.01 6.13
N MET A 158 -12.89 12.10 6.67
CA MET A 158 -11.42 12.25 6.70
C MET A 158 -10.77 12.37 5.30
N PHE A 159 -11.47 12.02 4.23
CA PHE A 159 -11.00 12.19 2.85
C PHE A 159 -11.74 13.32 2.14
N LEU A 160 -13.07 13.22 2.06
CA LEU A 160 -13.90 14.08 1.22
C LEU A 160 -13.90 15.55 1.69
N GLU A 161 -13.92 15.80 2.99
CA GLU A 161 -14.02 17.15 3.54
C GLU A 161 -12.68 17.91 3.49
N LYS A 162 -11.57 17.19 3.27
CA LYS A 162 -10.23 17.79 3.31
C LYS A 162 -9.78 18.42 2.01
N VAL A 163 -10.14 17.84 0.87
CA VAL A 163 -9.52 18.17 -0.43
C VAL A 163 -10.42 19.03 -1.31
N TRP A 164 -11.73 19.06 -1.05
CA TRP A 164 -12.66 19.88 -1.83
C TRP A 164 -12.16 21.32 -1.96
N GLY A 165 -12.47 22.00 -3.07
CA GLY A 165 -12.24 23.44 -3.27
C GLY A 165 -12.79 24.40 -2.19
N LYS A 166 -13.31 23.86 -1.07
CA LYS A 166 -13.63 24.52 0.18
C LYS A 166 -12.38 24.85 1.01
N THR A 167 -11.34 24.02 0.97
CA THR A 167 -10.11 24.20 1.77
C THR A 167 -8.88 24.56 0.94
N GLY A 168 -8.88 24.26 -0.37
CA GLY A 168 -7.72 24.43 -1.25
C GLY A 168 -6.55 23.49 -0.95
N SER A 169 -6.76 22.47 -0.12
CA SER A 169 -5.71 21.56 0.34
C SER A 169 -5.42 20.43 -0.66
N LYS A 170 -4.21 19.85 -0.60
CA LYS A 170 -3.78 18.71 -1.43
C LYS A 170 -4.17 17.37 -0.78
N LEU A 171 -4.00 16.25 -1.49
CA LEU A 171 -4.39 14.91 -1.02
C LEU A 171 -3.78 14.54 0.35
N TYR A 172 -2.50 14.87 0.52
CA TYR A 172 -1.68 14.45 1.66
C TYR A 172 -1.52 15.53 2.74
N GLY A 173 -1.91 16.77 2.45
CA GLY A 173 -1.66 17.89 3.34
C GLY A 173 -2.18 19.23 2.82
N PRO A 174 -2.23 20.27 3.67
CA PRO A 174 -2.74 21.58 3.28
C PRO A 174 -1.91 22.21 2.15
N THR A 175 -0.59 22.02 2.17
CA THR A 175 0.37 22.57 1.20
C THR A 175 1.45 21.55 0.88
N THR A 176 2.17 21.71 -0.23
CA THR A 176 3.32 20.85 -0.53
C THR A 176 4.38 20.96 0.56
N GLY A 177 4.88 19.82 1.03
CA GLY A 177 5.90 19.75 2.10
C GLY A 177 5.33 19.80 3.52
N THR A 178 4.01 19.88 3.69
CA THR A 178 3.36 19.81 5.00
C THR A 178 2.24 18.78 4.96
N ASP A 179 2.36 17.73 5.75
CA ASP A 179 1.39 16.64 5.82
C ASP A 179 0.26 16.94 6.81
N PHE A 180 -0.92 16.34 6.61
CA PHE A 180 -1.94 16.33 7.65
C PHE A 180 -1.53 15.44 8.82
N ARG A 181 -1.79 15.90 10.04
CA ARG A 181 -1.47 15.16 11.28
C ARG A 181 -2.21 13.83 11.41
N ASP A 182 -3.38 13.71 10.78
CA ASP A 182 -4.23 12.52 10.80
C ASP A 182 -3.96 11.56 9.64
N ASN A 183 -2.92 11.78 8.82
CA ASN A 183 -2.58 10.89 7.71
C ASN A 183 -2.43 9.43 8.16
N GLN A 184 -1.90 9.20 9.36
CA GLN A 184 -1.76 7.87 9.91
C GLN A 184 -3.13 7.17 10.07
N LEU A 185 -4.10 7.82 10.71
CA LEU A 185 -5.45 7.28 10.88
C LEU A 185 -6.18 7.15 9.54
N ARG A 186 -6.05 8.14 8.65
CA ARG A 186 -6.62 8.14 7.29
C ARG A 186 -6.20 6.89 6.52
N PHE A 187 -4.91 6.57 6.53
CA PHE A 187 -4.42 5.44 5.75
C PHE A 187 -4.58 4.09 6.46
N CYS A 188 -4.70 4.06 7.80
CA CYS A 188 -5.25 2.89 8.49
C CYS A 188 -6.69 2.59 8.05
N LEU A 189 -7.56 3.61 8.01
CA LEU A 189 -8.94 3.50 7.54
C LEU A 189 -9.00 2.94 6.11
N LEU A 190 -8.16 3.47 5.20
CA LEU A 190 -8.07 2.97 3.83
C LEU A 190 -7.69 1.48 3.79
N CYS A 191 -6.66 1.06 4.53
CA CYS A 191 -6.21 -0.33 4.51
C CYS A 191 -7.25 -1.30 5.09
N LEU A 192 -7.92 -0.92 6.19
CA LEU A 192 -8.97 -1.74 6.79
C LEU A 192 -10.18 -1.85 5.86
N ALA A 193 -10.66 -0.73 5.30
CA ALA A 193 -11.75 -0.72 4.33
C ALA A 193 -11.41 -1.53 3.07
N ALA A 194 -10.16 -1.49 2.61
CA ALA A 194 -9.70 -2.25 1.45
C ALA A 194 -9.67 -3.77 1.68
N LEU A 195 -9.51 -4.22 2.93
CA LEU A 195 -9.62 -5.63 3.31
C LEU A 195 -11.08 -6.09 3.44
N GLU A 196 -12.03 -5.18 3.64
CA GLU A 196 -13.45 -5.50 3.74
C GLU A 196 -14.14 -5.55 2.37
N ALA A 197 -13.83 -4.59 1.49
CA ALA A 197 -14.45 -4.44 0.17
C ALA A 197 -14.58 -5.74 -0.65
N PRO A 198 -13.56 -6.63 -0.73
CA PRO A 198 -13.63 -7.85 -1.56
C PRO A 198 -14.66 -8.86 -1.08
N ARG A 199 -15.02 -8.82 0.21
CA ARG A 199 -15.96 -9.74 0.85
C ARG A 199 -17.38 -9.19 0.86
N VAL A 200 -17.53 -7.87 1.05
CA VAL A 200 -18.84 -7.24 1.25
C VAL A 200 -19.48 -6.69 -0.03
N LEU A 201 -18.69 -6.32 -1.04
CA LEU A 201 -19.22 -5.72 -2.27
C LEU A 201 -19.65 -6.78 -3.28
N ASN A 202 -20.95 -6.84 -3.56
CA ASN A 202 -21.50 -7.70 -4.60
C ASN A 202 -21.46 -6.97 -5.96
N LEU A 203 -20.46 -7.25 -6.79
CA LEU A 203 -20.19 -6.54 -8.05
C LEU A 203 -20.48 -7.44 -9.25
N ASN A 204 -21.44 -7.01 -10.09
CA ASN A 204 -22.00 -7.80 -11.19
C ASN A 204 -21.88 -7.12 -12.56
N ASN A 205 -21.00 -6.13 -12.69
CA ASN A 205 -20.83 -5.35 -13.91
C ASN A 205 -20.00 -6.07 -14.99
N SER A 206 -19.22 -7.08 -14.60
CA SER A 206 -18.44 -7.89 -15.54
C SER A 206 -19.31 -8.98 -16.18
N GLU A 207 -19.10 -9.23 -17.46
CA GLU A 207 -19.75 -10.34 -18.18
C GLU A 207 -19.26 -11.73 -17.71
N TYR A 208 -18.03 -11.79 -17.16
CA TYR A 208 -17.37 -13.05 -16.79
C TYR A 208 -17.38 -13.33 -15.29
N PHE A 209 -17.61 -12.30 -14.46
CA PHE A 209 -17.51 -12.40 -13.01
C PHE A 209 -18.70 -11.73 -12.34
N SER A 210 -19.24 -12.37 -11.31
CA SER A 210 -20.36 -11.87 -10.50
C SER A 210 -20.09 -12.13 -9.02
N GLY A 211 -20.90 -11.52 -8.14
CA GLY A 211 -20.76 -11.71 -6.71
C GLY A 211 -19.61 -10.90 -6.08
N PRO A 212 -19.27 -11.19 -4.82
CA PRO A 212 -18.06 -10.67 -4.19
C PRO A 212 -16.79 -11.19 -4.87
N TYR A 213 -15.67 -10.49 -4.65
CA TYR A 213 -14.34 -10.95 -5.08
C TYR A 213 -13.90 -12.18 -4.27
N GLY A 214 -14.37 -12.29 -3.02
CA GLY A 214 -14.07 -13.40 -2.13
C GLY A 214 -12.69 -13.28 -1.50
N GLU A 215 -12.16 -14.42 -1.07
CA GLU A 215 -10.98 -14.47 -0.19
C GLU A 215 -9.71 -15.00 -0.86
N ASN A 216 -9.83 -15.58 -2.06
CA ASN A 216 -8.68 -16.03 -2.84
C ASN A 216 -8.22 -14.91 -3.78
N VAL A 217 -7.57 -13.90 -3.20
CA VAL A 217 -7.22 -12.64 -3.87
C VAL A 217 -5.73 -12.33 -3.76
N VAL A 218 -5.21 -11.58 -4.73
CA VAL A 218 -3.89 -10.96 -4.63
C VAL A 218 -4.07 -9.47 -4.41
N PHE A 219 -3.64 -8.96 -3.26
CA PHE A 219 -3.55 -7.54 -3.00
C PHE A 219 -2.25 -6.99 -3.55
N VAL A 220 -2.33 -5.87 -4.27
CA VAL A 220 -1.19 -5.07 -4.70
C VAL A 220 -1.23 -3.76 -3.93
N ALA A 221 -0.45 -3.68 -2.85
CA ALA A 221 -0.33 -2.52 -1.99
C ALA A 221 0.73 -1.57 -2.55
N ASN A 222 0.34 -0.34 -2.88
CA ASN A 222 1.21 0.65 -3.52
C ASN A 222 1.64 1.74 -2.51
N ASP A 223 2.96 1.91 -2.37
CA ASP A 223 3.64 2.88 -1.50
C ASP A 223 3.28 2.81 0.00
N TRP A 224 3.95 3.65 0.80
CA TRP A 224 3.86 3.65 2.26
C TRP A 224 2.43 3.76 2.80
N HIS A 225 1.53 4.47 2.08
CA HIS A 225 0.14 4.65 2.48
C HIS A 225 -0.59 3.33 2.70
N THR A 226 -0.22 2.28 1.95
CA THR A 226 -0.87 0.98 2.01
C THR A 226 0.00 -0.10 2.65
N ALA A 227 1.17 0.28 3.18
CA ALA A 227 2.17 -0.64 3.69
C ALA A 227 1.74 -1.37 4.98
N VAL A 228 0.72 -0.88 5.69
CA VAL A 228 0.14 -1.56 6.86
C VAL A 228 -0.86 -2.67 6.49
N LEU A 229 -1.37 -2.70 5.25
CA LEU A 229 -2.30 -3.72 4.77
C LEU A 229 -1.85 -5.17 5.03
N PRO A 230 -0.61 -5.60 4.71
CA PRO A 230 -0.16 -6.96 5.01
C PRO A 230 -0.15 -7.28 6.51
N CYS A 231 0.11 -6.28 7.37
CA CYS A 231 0.08 -6.45 8.83
C CYS A 231 -1.35 -6.72 9.30
N TYR A 232 -2.34 -5.94 8.83
CA TYR A 232 -3.75 -6.15 9.14
C TYR A 232 -4.26 -7.48 8.60
N LEU A 233 -3.93 -7.81 7.35
CA LEU A 233 -4.31 -9.09 6.74
C LEU A 233 -3.86 -10.28 7.60
N LYS A 234 -2.61 -10.26 8.07
CA LYS A 234 -2.06 -11.34 8.91
C LYS A 234 -2.67 -11.36 10.31
N SER A 235 -2.75 -10.21 10.97
CA SER A 235 -3.15 -10.11 12.38
C SER A 235 -4.66 -10.29 12.59
N MET A 236 -5.49 -9.69 11.75
CA MET A 236 -6.93 -9.59 12.00
C MET A 236 -7.75 -10.58 11.18
N TYR A 237 -7.26 -11.01 10.00
CA TYR A 237 -8.04 -11.85 9.09
C TYR A 237 -7.52 -13.28 9.06
N LYS A 238 -6.23 -13.48 8.74
CA LYS A 238 -5.66 -14.84 8.64
C LYS A 238 -5.69 -15.60 9.96
N GLN A 239 -5.50 -14.93 11.09
CA GLN A 239 -5.65 -15.56 12.42
C GLN A 239 -7.06 -16.09 12.69
N ASN A 240 -8.07 -15.53 12.01
CA ASN A 240 -9.48 -15.90 12.15
C ASN A 240 -9.97 -16.82 11.00
N GLY A 241 -9.06 -17.40 10.22
CA GLY A 241 -9.40 -18.30 9.10
C GLY A 241 -9.96 -17.58 7.86
N ILE A 242 -9.78 -16.27 7.77
CA ILE A 242 -10.23 -15.43 6.64
C ILE A 242 -9.02 -15.10 5.77
N TYR A 243 -9.19 -15.08 4.44
CA TYR A 243 -8.12 -14.75 3.49
C TYR A 243 -6.90 -15.69 3.57
N GLU A 244 -7.07 -16.96 3.97
CA GLU A 244 -5.96 -17.89 4.20
C GLU A 244 -5.00 -17.99 3.00
N ASN A 245 -5.58 -18.05 1.78
CA ASN A 245 -4.85 -18.13 0.52
C ASN A 245 -4.44 -16.78 -0.07
N ALA A 246 -4.91 -15.66 0.50
CA ALA A 246 -4.61 -14.35 -0.05
C ALA A 246 -3.13 -14.01 0.05
N LYS A 247 -2.63 -13.28 -0.95
CA LYS A 247 -1.23 -12.85 -1.05
C LYS A 247 -1.13 -11.35 -1.21
N VAL A 248 -0.05 -10.77 -0.70
CA VAL A 248 0.22 -9.33 -0.82
C VAL A 248 1.52 -9.11 -1.59
N ALA A 249 1.42 -8.44 -2.73
CA ALA A 249 2.54 -7.81 -3.40
C ALA A 249 2.63 -6.35 -2.95
N PHE A 250 3.80 -5.92 -2.47
CA PHE A 250 4.05 -4.55 -2.06
C PHE A 250 4.90 -3.84 -3.12
N CYS A 251 4.35 -2.80 -3.75
CA CYS A 251 4.99 -2.07 -4.85
C CYS A 251 5.50 -0.70 -4.40
N ILE A 252 6.82 -0.51 -4.47
CA ILE A 252 7.51 0.74 -4.13
C ILE A 252 7.61 1.59 -5.40
N HIS A 253 6.91 2.73 -5.43
CA HIS A 253 7.00 3.70 -6.52
C HIS A 253 8.00 4.80 -6.17
N ASN A 254 8.13 5.15 -4.89
CA ASN A 254 9.11 6.12 -4.43
C ASN A 254 9.58 5.84 -2.99
N ILE A 255 10.85 5.46 -2.84
CA ILE A 255 11.46 5.15 -1.55
C ILE A 255 11.62 6.36 -0.62
N ALA A 256 11.55 7.59 -1.14
CA ALA A 256 11.75 8.79 -0.34
C ALA A 256 10.61 9.00 0.69
N TYR A 257 9.40 8.52 0.39
CA TYR A 257 8.23 8.64 1.26
C TYR A 257 7.93 7.29 1.92
N GLN A 258 8.20 7.18 3.22
CA GLN A 258 8.22 5.89 3.92
C GLN A 258 7.15 5.75 5.02
N GLY A 259 6.41 6.82 5.33
CA GLY A 259 5.51 6.83 6.49
C GLY A 259 6.29 6.69 7.81
N ARG A 260 7.20 7.64 8.07
CA ARG A 260 8.00 7.70 9.31
C ARG A 260 7.23 8.49 10.37
N PHE A 261 6.74 7.81 11.39
CA PHE A 261 5.95 8.41 12.48
C PHE A 261 6.64 8.22 13.85
N PRO A 262 6.31 9.05 14.86
CA PRO A 262 6.73 8.82 16.24
C PRO A 262 6.48 7.37 16.70
N ARG A 263 7.42 6.83 17.48
CA ARG A 263 7.33 5.45 17.98
C ARG A 263 6.09 5.18 18.85
N ALA A 264 5.61 6.20 19.57
CA ALA A 264 4.41 6.12 20.41
C ALA A 264 3.14 5.90 19.58
N ASP A 265 3.11 6.38 18.34
CA ASP A 265 1.93 6.33 17.48
C ASP A 265 1.65 4.91 16.94
N PHE A 266 2.45 3.90 17.30
CA PHE A 266 2.15 2.51 16.98
C PHE A 266 0.84 2.04 17.62
N GLU A 267 0.50 2.54 18.81
CA GLU A 267 -0.74 2.17 19.50
C GLU A 267 -1.98 2.53 18.68
N LEU A 268 -1.91 3.60 17.88
CA LEU A 268 -2.98 4.03 16.98
C LEU A 268 -3.28 3.02 15.86
N LEU A 269 -2.35 2.08 15.59
CA LEU A 269 -2.50 1.08 14.54
C LEU A 269 -3.36 -0.11 14.99
N ASN A 270 -3.70 -0.26 16.27
CA ASN A 270 -4.44 -1.42 16.77
C ASN A 270 -3.83 -2.78 16.36
N LEU A 271 -2.50 -2.83 16.20
CA LEU A 271 -1.75 -4.05 15.86
C LEU A 271 -1.17 -4.68 17.13
N PRO A 272 -1.08 -6.03 17.20
CA PRO A 272 -0.37 -6.69 18.28
C PRO A 272 1.09 -6.25 18.38
N GLU A 273 1.63 -6.17 19.59
CA GLU A 273 3.02 -5.74 19.84
C GLU A 273 4.06 -6.63 19.13
N SER A 274 3.70 -7.88 18.80
CA SER A 274 4.53 -8.78 17.98
C SER A 274 4.90 -8.22 16.60
N PHE A 275 4.15 -7.26 16.07
CA PHE A 275 4.47 -6.59 14.80
C PHE A 275 5.46 -5.44 14.97
N MET A 276 5.71 -4.96 16.19
CA MET A 276 6.63 -3.85 16.44
C MET A 276 7.99 -3.98 15.76
N PRO A 277 8.67 -5.15 15.77
CA PRO A 277 9.98 -5.30 15.13
C PRO A 277 9.95 -5.00 13.63
N SER A 278 8.81 -5.20 12.96
CA SER A 278 8.63 -4.89 11.54
C SER A 278 8.55 -3.39 11.31
N PHE A 279 8.06 -2.61 12.28
CA PHE A 279 7.97 -1.14 12.20
C PHE A 279 9.20 -0.41 12.78
N ASP A 280 9.87 -0.99 13.77
CA ASP A 280 10.94 -0.30 14.51
C ASP A 280 12.06 0.14 13.56
N PHE A 281 12.41 1.42 13.61
CA PHE A 281 13.32 2.05 12.67
C PHE A 281 14.07 3.19 13.36
N VAL A 282 15.37 3.28 13.09
CA VAL A 282 16.23 4.37 13.57
C VAL A 282 16.42 5.34 12.41
N ASP A 283 15.86 6.54 12.53
CA ASP A 283 15.96 7.58 11.50
C ASP A 283 17.27 8.37 11.68
N GLY A 284 18.07 8.44 10.61
CA GLY A 284 19.40 9.05 10.59
C GLY A 284 19.72 9.86 9.32
N HIS A 285 18.77 10.03 8.39
CA HIS A 285 19.03 10.70 7.10
C HIS A 285 19.15 12.24 7.23
N VAL A 286 18.55 12.86 8.26
CA VAL A 286 18.63 14.30 8.49
C VAL A 286 18.86 14.60 9.98
N LYS A 287 20.08 15.05 10.30
CA LYS A 287 20.41 15.68 11.59
C LYS A 287 19.62 17.00 11.67
N PRO A 288 18.85 17.27 12.75
CA PRO A 288 19.31 17.10 14.14
C PRO A 288 18.60 16.01 14.95
N VAL A 289 17.59 15.30 14.41
CA VAL A 289 16.79 14.34 15.20
C VAL A 289 17.11 12.91 14.78
N VAL A 290 18.20 12.37 15.30
CA VAL A 290 18.38 10.92 15.37
C VAL A 290 17.39 10.40 16.39
N GLY A 291 16.52 9.46 15.99
CA GLY A 291 15.49 8.96 16.90
C GLY A 291 14.84 7.68 16.43
N ARG A 292 14.38 6.88 17.39
CA ARG A 292 13.53 5.73 17.13
C ARG A 292 12.15 6.20 16.66
N LYS A 293 11.70 5.63 15.55
CA LYS A 293 10.42 5.90 14.89
C LYS A 293 9.78 4.57 14.48
N ILE A 294 8.52 4.62 14.09
CA ILE A 294 7.93 3.57 13.27
C ILE A 294 8.07 3.94 11.80
N ASN A 295 8.31 2.95 10.95
CA ASN A 295 8.41 3.10 9.51
C ASN A 295 7.44 2.12 8.82
N TRP A 296 6.39 2.65 8.22
CA TRP A 296 5.34 1.86 7.59
C TRP A 296 5.86 1.11 6.36
N MET A 297 6.66 1.75 5.52
CA MET A 297 7.23 1.10 4.33
C MET A 297 8.12 -0.08 4.72
N LYS A 298 8.92 0.05 5.78
CA LYS A 298 9.69 -1.08 6.33
C LYS A 298 8.78 -2.25 6.71
N ALA A 299 7.69 -1.98 7.43
CA ALA A 299 6.72 -3.01 7.80
C ALA A 299 6.07 -3.66 6.57
N GLY A 300 5.68 -2.87 5.56
CA GLY A 300 5.12 -3.40 4.31
C GLY A 300 6.10 -4.31 3.56
N ILE A 301 7.37 -3.92 3.48
CA ILE A 301 8.44 -4.75 2.91
C ILE A 301 8.57 -6.05 3.70
N THR A 302 8.71 -5.97 5.03
CA THR A 302 8.88 -7.15 5.89
C THR A 302 7.68 -8.10 5.79
N GLU A 303 6.46 -7.58 5.85
CA GLU A 303 5.25 -8.38 6.04
C GLU A 303 4.56 -8.84 4.75
N CYS A 304 4.83 -8.25 3.58
CA CYS A 304 4.23 -8.73 2.32
C CYS A 304 4.70 -10.15 1.93
N ASP A 305 4.14 -10.73 0.86
CA ASP A 305 4.66 -11.97 0.27
C ASP A 305 5.77 -11.67 -0.75
N VAL A 306 5.60 -10.62 -1.57
CA VAL A 306 6.56 -10.21 -2.61
C VAL A 306 6.74 -8.69 -2.61
N VAL A 307 7.97 -8.24 -2.84
CA VAL A 307 8.31 -6.81 -3.01
C VAL A 307 8.59 -6.53 -4.48
N LEU A 308 7.91 -5.51 -5.02
CA LEU A 308 8.02 -5.04 -6.41
C LEU A 308 8.45 -3.57 -6.44
N THR A 309 8.99 -3.15 -7.58
CA THR A 309 9.23 -1.73 -7.86
C THR A 309 9.12 -1.45 -9.36
N VAL A 310 9.23 -0.18 -9.73
CA VAL A 310 8.87 0.35 -11.06
C VAL A 310 9.99 0.34 -12.10
N SER A 311 11.15 -0.26 -11.80
CA SER A 311 12.28 -0.38 -12.74
C SER A 311 13.34 -1.39 -12.27
N PRO A 312 13.91 -2.22 -13.16
CA PRO A 312 15.04 -3.10 -12.84
C PRO A 312 16.29 -2.32 -12.40
N HIS A 313 16.51 -1.12 -12.93
CA HIS A 313 17.64 -0.29 -12.52
C HIS A 313 17.43 0.23 -11.10
N TYR A 314 16.19 0.62 -10.79
CA TYR A 314 15.85 1.13 -9.47
C TYR A 314 16.03 0.08 -8.38
N VAL A 315 15.80 -1.21 -8.67
CA VAL A 315 16.16 -2.31 -7.74
C VAL A 315 17.63 -2.24 -7.32
N LYS A 316 18.54 -1.97 -8.26
CA LYS A 316 19.98 -1.87 -7.98
C LYS A 316 20.30 -0.64 -7.15
N GLU A 317 19.66 0.49 -7.46
CA GLU A 317 19.84 1.73 -6.70
C GLU A 317 19.36 1.56 -5.25
N LEU A 318 18.15 1.02 -5.05
CA LEU A 318 17.56 0.86 -3.72
C LEU A 318 18.37 -0.07 -2.81
N THR A 319 19.09 -1.03 -3.39
CA THR A 319 19.89 -2.01 -2.65
C THR A 319 21.36 -1.63 -2.51
N SER A 320 21.82 -0.57 -3.18
CA SER A 320 23.25 -0.21 -3.23
C SER A 320 23.78 0.41 -1.94
N GLY A 321 22.93 1.06 -1.14
CA GLY A 321 23.35 1.69 0.10
C GLY A 321 22.33 2.68 0.68
N PRO A 322 22.61 3.22 1.87
CA PRO A 322 21.66 4.01 2.66
C PRO A 322 21.26 5.34 2.00
N GLU A 323 22.11 5.93 1.16
CA GLU A 323 21.79 7.17 0.44
C GLU A 323 20.71 6.96 -0.64
N LYS A 324 20.71 5.79 -1.30
CA LYS A 324 19.81 5.48 -2.42
C LYS A 324 18.58 4.71 -1.97
N GLY A 325 18.75 3.77 -1.04
CA GLY A 325 17.65 3.06 -0.37
C GLY A 325 17.01 3.86 0.75
N VAL A 326 17.50 5.07 1.04
CA VAL A 326 17.00 5.97 2.08
C VAL A 326 16.84 5.20 3.39
N GLU A 327 17.94 4.54 3.80
CA GLU A 327 18.09 3.72 5.02
C GLU A 327 17.26 2.42 5.08
N LEU A 328 16.53 2.07 4.02
CA LEU A 328 15.84 0.79 3.87
C LEU A 328 16.62 -0.23 3.04
N ASP A 329 17.83 0.12 2.58
CA ASP A 329 18.69 -0.74 1.76
C ASP A 329 19.00 -2.08 2.45
N GLY A 330 19.25 -2.07 3.77
CA GLY A 330 19.46 -3.29 4.55
C GLY A 330 18.23 -4.20 4.58
N VAL A 331 17.04 -3.62 4.70
CA VAL A 331 15.76 -4.35 4.70
C VAL A 331 15.50 -4.97 3.33
N LEU A 332 15.75 -4.20 2.27
CA LEU A 332 15.59 -4.63 0.88
C LEU A 332 16.62 -5.68 0.46
N ARG A 333 17.80 -5.71 1.06
CA ARG A 333 18.76 -6.82 0.86
C ARG A 333 18.35 -8.09 1.61
N ALA A 334 17.77 -7.96 2.80
CA ALA A 334 17.29 -9.10 3.59
C ALA A 334 16.07 -9.77 2.94
N LYS A 335 15.20 -8.98 2.29
CA LYS A 335 14.09 -9.46 1.48
C LYS A 335 14.20 -8.89 0.07
N PRO A 336 14.94 -9.56 -0.83
CA PRO A 336 15.25 -9.04 -2.15
C PRO A 336 13.98 -8.74 -2.94
N LEU A 337 13.97 -7.58 -3.58
CA LEU A 337 13.00 -7.21 -4.62
C LEU A 337 13.00 -8.30 -5.70
N GLU A 338 11.87 -8.96 -5.91
CA GLU A 338 11.79 -10.04 -6.89
C GLU A 338 11.89 -9.50 -8.32
N THR A 339 11.29 -8.34 -8.60
CA THR A 339 11.28 -7.77 -9.94
C THR A 339 11.07 -6.26 -9.91
N GLY A 340 11.87 -5.53 -10.69
CA GLY A 340 11.56 -4.18 -11.10
C GLY A 340 10.86 -4.22 -12.46
N ILE A 341 9.63 -3.73 -12.55
CA ILE A 341 8.83 -3.75 -13.79
C ILE A 341 8.70 -2.31 -14.27
N VAL A 342 9.24 -2.03 -15.46
CA VAL A 342 9.17 -0.68 -16.04
C VAL A 342 7.71 -0.30 -16.28
N ASN A 343 7.31 0.86 -15.79
CA ASN A 343 5.96 1.38 -16.01
C ASN A 343 5.68 1.58 -17.50
N GLY A 344 4.46 1.19 -17.91
CA GLY A 344 3.91 1.60 -19.20
C GLY A 344 3.38 3.04 -19.17
N MET A 345 2.75 3.46 -20.25
CA MET A 345 2.09 4.76 -20.39
C MET A 345 0.72 4.57 -21.04
N ASP A 346 -0.27 5.40 -20.69
CA ASP A 346 -1.56 5.39 -21.38
C ASP A 346 -1.42 6.04 -22.76
N VAL A 347 -1.34 5.18 -23.79
CA VAL A 347 -1.21 5.58 -25.20
C VAL A 347 -2.51 6.11 -25.82
N VAL A 348 -3.60 6.17 -25.06
CA VAL A 348 -4.84 6.85 -25.49
C VAL A 348 -4.77 8.32 -25.10
N ASP A 349 -4.38 8.60 -23.85
CA ASP A 349 -4.23 9.97 -23.34
C ASP A 349 -2.98 10.64 -23.93
N TRP A 350 -1.85 9.92 -23.99
CA TRP A 350 -0.57 10.43 -24.49
C TRP A 350 -0.27 9.91 -25.89
N ASN A 351 -0.94 10.51 -26.88
CA ASN A 351 -0.77 10.16 -28.30
C ASN A 351 -0.69 11.40 -29.19
N PRO A 352 0.49 11.76 -29.72
CA PRO A 352 0.66 12.97 -30.53
C PRO A 352 -0.18 12.94 -31.83
N ALA A 353 -0.65 11.78 -32.28
CA ALA A 353 -1.49 11.69 -33.47
C ALA A 353 -2.95 12.08 -33.19
N THR A 354 -3.40 11.99 -31.94
CA THR A 354 -4.80 12.23 -31.54
C THR A 354 -4.96 13.27 -30.43
N ASP A 355 -3.85 13.79 -29.91
CA ASP A 355 -3.78 14.77 -28.82
C ASP A 355 -4.65 16.01 -29.14
N LYS A 356 -5.46 16.41 -28.16
CA LYS A 356 -6.47 17.46 -28.31
C LYS A 356 -5.92 18.85 -27.98
N TYR A 357 -4.74 18.94 -27.37
CA TYR A 357 -4.15 20.17 -26.85
C TYR A 357 -3.02 20.69 -27.75
N ILE A 358 -2.31 19.82 -28.46
CA ILE A 358 -1.29 20.26 -29.41
C ILE A 358 -1.93 20.82 -30.68
N SER A 359 -1.34 21.90 -31.20
CA SER A 359 -1.85 22.58 -32.40
C SER A 359 -1.71 21.76 -33.66
N VAL A 360 -0.66 20.95 -33.75
CA VAL A 360 -0.37 20.10 -34.90
C VAL A 360 -0.14 18.69 -34.42
N LYS A 361 -1.00 17.78 -34.86
CA LYS A 361 -0.90 16.36 -34.58
C LYS A 361 0.16 15.72 -35.47
N TYR A 362 0.92 14.81 -34.90
CA TYR A 362 1.99 14.13 -35.62
C TYR A 362 2.18 12.69 -35.20
N ASN A 363 2.89 11.93 -36.03
CA ASN A 363 3.32 10.57 -35.76
C ASN A 363 4.75 10.38 -36.29
N ALA A 364 5.27 9.16 -36.23
CA ALA A 364 6.65 8.86 -36.63
C ALA A 364 6.99 9.26 -38.08
N THR A 365 6.00 9.30 -38.99
CA THR A 365 6.23 9.67 -40.39
C THR A 365 6.04 11.16 -40.66
N THR A 366 5.20 11.85 -39.88
CA THR A 366 4.92 13.28 -40.08
C THR A 366 5.79 14.21 -39.25
N VAL A 367 6.42 13.72 -38.17
CA VAL A 367 7.29 14.55 -37.30
C VAL A 367 8.47 15.17 -38.04
N ARG A 368 8.99 14.50 -39.09
CA ARG A 368 10.10 15.03 -39.92
C ARG A 368 9.68 16.23 -40.76
N LEU A 369 8.42 16.28 -41.21
CA LEU A 369 7.93 17.37 -42.06
C LEU A 369 7.77 18.70 -41.30
N GLN A 370 7.76 18.67 -39.96
CA GLN A 370 7.65 19.89 -39.16
C GLN A 370 8.98 20.65 -39.00
N TRP A 371 10.12 19.97 -39.11
CA TRP A 371 11.44 20.61 -39.01
C TRP A 371 11.82 21.38 -40.27
N GLU A 372 11.23 21.05 -41.42
CA GLU A 372 11.49 21.71 -42.71
C GLU A 372 10.51 22.86 -43.03
N VAL A 373 9.43 23.02 -42.26
CA VAL A 373 8.38 24.04 -42.51
C VAL A 373 8.41 25.17 -41.48
N SER A 374 9.62 25.65 -41.16
CA SER A 374 9.78 26.97 -40.55
C SER A 374 10.68 27.89 -41.39
N PRO A 375 10.20 28.37 -42.54
CA PRO A 375 10.64 29.64 -43.10
C PRO A 375 9.58 30.72 -42.81
N LEU A 376 10.06 31.95 -42.56
CA LEU A 376 9.33 33.23 -42.53
C LEU A 376 8.92 33.77 -41.14
N LEU A 377 9.88 34.40 -40.46
CA LEU A 377 9.66 35.75 -39.95
C LEU A 377 10.55 36.71 -40.76
N PRO A 378 10.00 37.68 -41.51
CA PRO A 378 10.80 38.70 -42.16
C PRO A 378 11.34 39.65 -41.09
N VAL A 379 12.67 39.70 -40.95
CA VAL A 379 13.32 40.81 -40.26
C VAL A 379 13.07 42.05 -41.11
N ILE A 380 12.18 42.90 -40.61
CA ILE A 380 11.89 44.23 -41.15
C ILE A 380 13.19 45.04 -41.14
N THR A 381 13.68 45.38 -42.32
CA THR A 381 14.57 46.51 -42.54
C THR A 381 13.78 47.80 -42.38
N THR A 382 14.18 48.66 -41.45
CA THR A 382 13.91 50.10 -41.53
C THR A 382 15.17 50.86 -41.18
N TYR A 383 15.63 51.62 -42.17
CA TYR A 383 16.56 52.75 -42.05
C TYR A 383 16.02 53.79 -41.05
N GLY A 384 16.95 54.43 -40.33
CA GLY A 384 16.75 55.57 -39.45
C GLY A 384 18.04 55.92 -38.74
#